data_AF-A0A6P6CAU3-F1
#
_entry.id   AF-A0A6P6CAU3-F1
#
_cell.length_a   1.000
_cell.length_b   1.000
_cell.length_c   1.000
_cell.angle_alpha   90.00
_cell.angle_beta   90.00
_cell.angle_gamma   90.00
#
_symmetry.space_group_name_H-M   'P 1'
#
loop_
_entity.id
_entity.type
_entity.pdbx_description
1 polymer ?
#
loop_
_entity_poly.entity_id
_entity_poly.type
_entity_poly.pdbx_seq_one_letter_code
_entity_poly.pdbx_strand_id
1 'polypeptide(L)'
;MGSGNIKAETLQMSSNNDHVFIPMSQRDTNGLSGTTSNNLNTVTEGAVLSFHNICYRVKVKSGFLLGRKTVEKEILMNISGIMRPGLNAILGPTGGGKSS
;
A
#
# COMPACT_ATOMS: atom_id res chain seq x y z
N MET A 1 2.93 -12.52 -50.84
CA MET A 1 3.36 -13.25 -49.63
C MET A 1 4.41 -12.42 -48.91
N GLY A 2 4.16 -12.02 -47.67
CA GLY A 2 5.12 -11.28 -46.85
C GLY A 2 4.58 -11.19 -45.43
N SER A 3 4.65 -12.30 -44.69
CA SER A 3 4.18 -12.41 -43.32
C SER A 3 5.18 -11.72 -42.40
N GLY A 4 4.80 -10.57 -41.84
CA GLY A 4 5.60 -9.87 -40.83
C GLY A 4 5.41 -10.53 -39.46
N ASN A 5 6.48 -11.13 -38.93
CA ASN A 5 6.50 -11.73 -37.60
C ASN A 5 6.58 -10.62 -36.52
N ILE A 6 5.49 -10.40 -35.79
CA ILE A 6 5.48 -9.60 -34.56
C ILE A 6 5.91 -10.50 -33.41
N LYS A 7 7.14 -10.29 -32.91
CA LYS A 7 7.68 -10.94 -31.73
C LYS A 7 7.08 -10.26 -30.49
N ALA A 8 6.24 -10.99 -29.74
CA ALA A 8 5.74 -10.53 -28.45
C ALA A 8 6.83 -10.73 -27.40
N GLU A 9 7.33 -9.65 -26.79
CA GLU A 9 8.21 -9.73 -25.63
C GLU A 9 7.37 -9.86 -24.36
N THR A 10 7.61 -10.93 -23.59
CA THR A 10 6.94 -11.19 -22.32
C THR A 10 7.61 -10.38 -21.21
N LEU A 11 6.86 -9.48 -20.58
CA LEU A 11 7.30 -8.79 -19.36
C LEU A 11 7.24 -9.78 -18.18
N GLN A 12 8.39 -10.19 -17.66
CA GLN A 12 8.44 -10.91 -16.40
C GLN A 12 8.22 -9.95 -15.23
N MET A 13 7.08 -10.09 -14.56
CA MET A 13 6.86 -9.49 -13.25
C MET A 13 7.45 -10.41 -12.18
N SER A 14 8.51 -9.94 -11.52
CA SER A 14 9.00 -10.54 -10.28
C SER A 14 8.06 -10.11 -9.15
N SER A 15 7.17 -11.00 -8.72
CA SER A 15 6.34 -10.82 -7.52
C SER A 15 7.13 -11.28 -6.30
N ASN A 16 7.57 -10.34 -5.46
CA ASN A 16 8.04 -10.67 -4.12
C ASN A 16 6.82 -11.12 -3.30
N ASN A 17 6.77 -12.41 -2.98
CA ASN A 17 5.73 -12.98 -2.13
C ASN A 17 6.04 -12.68 -0.66
N ASP A 18 5.92 -11.42 -0.25
CA ASP A 18 5.75 -11.10 1.16
C ASP A 18 4.33 -11.53 1.54
N HIS A 19 4.17 -12.83 1.81
CA HIS A 19 2.90 -13.42 2.17
C HIS A 19 2.52 -12.87 3.56
N VAL A 20 1.74 -11.79 3.58
CA VAL A 20 1.15 -11.26 4.82
C VAL A 20 0.19 -12.33 5.33
N PHE A 21 0.66 -13.11 6.31
CA PHE A 21 -0.14 -14.13 6.95
C PHE A 21 -1.11 -13.44 7.90
N ILE A 22 -2.33 -13.15 7.43
CA ILE A 22 -3.43 -12.73 8.30
C ILE A 22 -4.13 -14.01 8.75
N PRO A 23 -3.94 -14.50 9.98
CA PRO A 23 -4.64 -15.68 10.45
C PRO A 23 -6.13 -15.34 10.57
N MET A 24 -6.94 -15.85 9.63
CA MET A 24 -8.37 -15.94 9.86
C MET A 24 -8.57 -16.94 11.00
N SER A 25 -9.13 -16.48 12.12
CA SER A 25 -9.54 -17.39 13.19
C SER A 25 -10.67 -18.27 12.66
N GLN A 26 -10.32 -19.48 12.22
CA GLN A 26 -11.28 -20.50 11.83
C GLN A 26 -12.06 -20.89 13.09
N ARG A 27 -13.35 -20.52 13.13
CA ARG A 27 -14.26 -21.02 14.16
C ARG A 27 -14.85 -22.31 13.62
N ASP A 28 -14.29 -23.45 14.03
CA ASP A 28 -14.95 -24.72 13.87
C ASP A 28 -14.98 -25.49 15.20
N THR A 29 -16.14 -26.07 15.42
CA THR A 29 -16.63 -26.73 16.62
C THR A 29 -16.02 -28.12 16.77
N ASN A 30 -15.72 -28.48 18.02
CA ASN A 30 -15.55 -29.85 18.54
C ASN A 30 -14.38 -30.68 18.00
N GLY A 31 -13.32 -30.80 18.81
CA GLY A 31 -12.33 -31.87 18.64
C GLY A 31 -10.99 -31.56 19.32
N LEU A 32 -10.86 -31.92 20.59
CA LEU A 32 -9.61 -31.88 21.34
C LEU A 32 -8.56 -32.83 20.72
N SER A 33 -7.39 -32.30 20.35
CA SER A 33 -6.13 -33.05 20.42
C SER A 33 -4.97 -32.08 20.58
N GLY A 34 -4.31 -32.16 21.73
CA GLY A 34 -3.16 -31.33 22.07
C GLY A 34 -1.91 -31.79 21.33
N THR A 35 -1.15 -30.82 20.83
CA THR A 35 0.29 -30.97 20.66
C THR A 35 0.94 -29.69 21.16
N THR A 36 1.73 -29.84 22.22
CA THR A 36 2.47 -28.80 22.92
C THR A 36 3.36 -28.03 21.95
N SER A 37 3.10 -26.72 21.80
CA SER A 37 4.11 -25.74 21.40
C SER A 37 4.06 -24.61 22.43
N ASN A 38 4.90 -24.73 23.47
CA ASN A 38 5.08 -23.72 24.51
C ASN A 38 5.89 -22.51 23.99
N ASN A 39 5.66 -22.09 22.74
CA ASN A 39 6.26 -20.90 22.15
C ASN A 39 5.21 -20.03 21.44
N LEU A 40 3.96 -20.06 21.90
CA LEU A 40 2.91 -19.11 21.49
C LEU A 40 2.90 -17.84 22.36
N ASN A 41 4.08 -17.38 22.78
CA ASN A 41 4.30 -16.00 23.22
C ASN A 41 4.60 -15.11 21.99
N THR A 42 4.04 -15.49 20.83
CA THR A 42 4.11 -14.79 19.56
C THR A 42 3.30 -13.50 19.64
N VAL A 43 4.02 -12.40 19.89
CA VAL A 43 3.74 -11.06 19.34
C VAL A 43 2.24 -10.71 19.30
N THR A 44 1.64 -10.55 20.46
CA THR A 44 0.29 -9.96 20.60
C THR A 44 0.35 -8.44 20.74
N GLU A 45 1.53 -7.84 20.50
CA GLU A 45 1.70 -6.39 20.47
C GLU A 45 1.49 -5.94 19.03
N GLY A 46 0.40 -5.22 18.76
CA GLY A 46 0.13 -4.75 17.41
C GLY A 46 1.22 -3.78 16.93
N ALA A 47 1.34 -3.61 15.61
CA ALA A 47 2.30 -2.68 15.02
C ALA A 47 1.91 -1.21 15.24
N VAL A 48 2.90 -0.39 15.62
CA VAL A 48 2.80 1.08 15.62
C VAL A 48 3.39 1.60 14.30
N LEU A 49 2.64 2.42 13.57
CA LEU A 49 3.10 3.11 12.37
C LEU A 49 3.37 4.58 12.70
N SER A 50 4.61 5.04 12.54
CA SER A 50 5.00 6.44 12.67
C SER A 50 5.41 7.01 11.33
N PHE A 51 4.97 8.23 11.02
CA PHE A 51 5.37 8.96 9.83
C PHE A 51 5.74 10.39 10.21
N HIS A 52 6.79 10.92 9.57
CA HIS A 52 7.35 12.22 9.91
C HIS A 52 7.71 12.97 8.64
N ASN A 53 7.29 14.23 8.58
CA ASN A 53 7.62 15.18 7.54
C ASN A 53 7.41 14.61 6.12
N ILE A 54 6.30 13.90 5.92
CA ILE A 54 5.93 13.34 4.62
C ILE A 54 5.48 14.48 3.70
N CYS A 55 6.09 14.54 2.53
CA CYS A 55 5.79 15.50 1.47
C CYS A 55 5.58 14.75 0.15
N TYR A 56 4.52 15.09 -0.57
CA TYR A 56 4.21 14.51 -1.88
C TYR A 56 3.85 15.61 -2.86
N ARG A 57 4.58 15.65 -3.98
CA ARG A 57 4.43 16.64 -5.04
C ARG A 57 4.22 15.95 -6.37
N VAL A 58 3.32 16.47 -7.19
CA VAL A 58 3.04 15.95 -8.53
C VAL A 58 3.34 16.99 -9.58
N LYS A 59 3.97 16.59 -10.68
CA LYS A 59 4.21 17.44 -11.83
C LYS A 59 3.05 17.28 -12.81
N VAL A 60 2.20 18.29 -12.89
CA VAL A 60 1.09 18.34 -13.84
C VAL A 60 1.49 19.16 -15.06
N LYS A 61 1.23 18.64 -16.25
CA LYS A 61 1.42 19.40 -17.48
C LYS A 61 0.09 20.06 -17.86
N SER A 62 0.04 21.37 -17.89
CA SER A 62 -1.12 22.16 -18.32
C SER A 62 -0.87 22.87 -19.65
N GLY A 63 -1.95 23.18 -20.39
CA GLY A 63 -1.90 23.86 -21.69
C GLY A 63 -2.11 22.94 -22.90
N PHE A 64 -2.52 23.52 -24.03
CA PHE A 64 -2.79 22.81 -25.29
C PHE A 64 -1.72 23.10 -26.35
N LEU A 65 -1.40 22.05 -27.13
CA LEU A 65 -0.51 21.89 -28.31
C LEU A 65 0.79 22.71 -28.46
N LEU A 66 0.85 24.01 -28.17
CA LEU A 66 2.01 24.88 -28.48
C LEU A 66 2.61 25.63 -27.27
N GLY A 67 2.12 25.37 -26.04
CA GLY A 67 2.60 26.07 -24.84
C GLY A 67 2.46 25.26 -23.56
N ARG A 68 2.79 23.96 -23.59
CA ARG A 68 2.58 23.07 -22.45
C ARG A 68 3.52 23.45 -21.29
N LYS A 69 2.97 23.98 -20.21
CA LYS A 69 3.71 24.33 -18.99
C LYS A 69 3.64 23.16 -18.01
N THR A 70 4.78 22.77 -17.45
CA THR A 70 4.81 21.84 -16.32
C THR A 70 4.75 22.65 -15.03
N VAL A 71 3.76 22.36 -14.19
CA VAL A 71 3.57 22.97 -12.88
C VAL A 71 3.70 21.87 -11.84
N GLU A 72 4.43 22.15 -10.76
CA GLU A 72 4.53 21.24 -9.63
C GLU A 72 3.46 21.63 -8.60
N LYS A 73 2.68 20.64 -8.17
CA LYS A 73 1.62 20.81 -7.18
C LYS A 73 1.96 19.99 -5.95
N GLU A 74 2.03 20.66 -4.81
CA GLU A 74 2.10 20.00 -3.50
C GLU A 74 0.74 19.41 -3.16
N ILE A 75 0.71 18.11 -2.90
CA ILE A 75 -0.49 17.35 -2.52
C ILE A 75 -0.49 17.09 -1.02
N LEU A 76 0.65 16.67 -0.47
CA LEU A 76 0.90 16.56 0.96
C LEU A 76 2.14 17.39 1.30
N MET A 77 2.07 18.15 2.39
CA MET A 77 3.19 18.95 2.86
C MET A 77 3.32 18.82 4.37
N ASN A 78 4.49 18.38 4.82
CA ASN A 78 4.87 18.26 6.23
C ASN A 78 3.83 17.48 7.07
N ILE A 79 3.44 16.30 6.60
CA ILE A 79 2.50 15.44 7.32
C ILE A 79 3.27 14.55 8.30
N SER A 80 2.90 14.59 9.57
CA SER A 80 3.49 13.79 10.64
C SER A 80 2.40 13.21 11.55
N GLY A 81 2.64 12.02 12.11
CA GLY A 81 1.66 11.35 12.95
C GLY A 81 2.07 9.94 13.38
N ILE A 82 1.29 9.38 14.29
CA ILE A 82 1.48 8.03 14.84
C ILE A 82 0.14 7.31 14.83
N MET A 83 0.10 6.13 14.21
CA MET A 83 -1.01 5.20 14.19
C MET A 83 -0.68 4.04 15.11
N ARG A 84 -1.41 3.92 16.21
CA ARG A 84 -1.27 2.80 17.15
C ARG A 84 -2.10 1.60 16.69
N PRO A 85 -1.83 0.40 17.22
CA PRO A 85 -2.68 -0.76 17.00
C PRO A 85 -4.15 -0.47 17.28
N GLY A 86 -5.03 -0.91 16.39
CA GLY A 86 -6.47 -0.68 16.47
C GLY A 86 -7.03 -0.13 15.15
N LEU A 87 -8.12 0.63 15.25
CA LEU A 87 -8.78 1.24 14.10
C LEU A 87 -8.41 2.72 13.99
N ASN A 88 -7.57 3.05 13.02
CA ASN A 88 -7.20 4.43 12.71
C ASN A 88 -8.03 4.94 11.52
N ALA A 89 -8.33 6.24 11.48
CA ALA A 89 -9.10 6.86 10.40
C ALA A 89 -8.46 8.17 9.94
N ILE A 90 -8.52 8.44 8.64
CA ILE A 90 -8.11 9.71 8.02
C ILE A 90 -9.35 10.31 7.36
N LEU A 91 -9.78 11.48 7.82
CA LEU A 91 -10.97 12.17 7.33
C LEU A 91 -10.62 13.58 6.82
N GLY A 92 -11.38 14.07 5.84
CA GLY A 92 -11.17 15.38 5.24
C GLY A 92 -11.96 15.56 3.95
N PRO A 93 -12.05 16.80 3.43
CA PRO A 93 -12.83 17.13 2.25
C PRO A 93 -12.29 16.46 0.97
N THR A 94 -13.10 16.46 -0.10
CA THR A 94 -12.67 16.00 -1.43
C THR A 94 -11.47 16.83 -1.91
N GLY A 95 -10.44 16.17 -2.44
CA GLY A 95 -9.21 16.83 -2.87
C GLY A 95 -8.20 17.12 -1.75
N GLY A 96 -8.49 16.79 -0.49
CA GLY A 96 -7.59 17.01 0.65
C GLY A 96 -6.43 16.02 0.82
N GLY A 97 -6.06 15.27 -0.22
CA GLY A 97 -4.86 14.40 -0.19
C GLY A 97 -4.98 13.07 0.56
N LYS A 98 -6.16 12.68 1.06
CA LYS A 98 -6.34 11.43 1.86
C LYS A 98 -5.91 10.13 1.17
N SER A 99 -6.02 10.09 -0.16
CA SER A 99 -5.68 8.91 -0.98
C SER A 99 -4.30 9.02 -1.64
N SER A 100 -3.58 10.11 -1.37
CA SER A 100 -2.24 10.39 -1.88
C SER A 100 -1.20 9.94 -0.87
#